data_AF-A0A6I6EKE7-F1
#
_entry.id   AF-A0A6I6EKE7-F1
#
_cell.length_a   1.000
_cell.length_b   1.000
_cell.length_c   1.000
_cell.angle_alpha   90.00
_cell.angle_beta   90.00
_cell.angle_gamma   90.00
#
_symmetry.space_group_name_H-M   'P 1'
#
loop_
_entity.id
_entity.type
_entity.pdbx_description
1 polymer ?
#
loop_
_entity_poly.entity_id
_entity_poly.type
_entity_poly.pdbx_seq_one_letter_code
_entity_poly.pdbx_strand_id
1 'polypeptide(L)' 'MAMEIEVGRITAYDNVNGQGILAEVAFKDYEKTQQNIIVDVLLPLDKGASLVEIEEKATEEAKRKLKELVSGF' A
#
# COMPACT_ATOMS: atom_id res chain seq x y z
N MET A 1 20.45 4.51 -8.33
CA MET A 1 19.84 3.22 -7.91
C MET A 1 18.34 3.27 -8.21
N ALA A 2 17.68 2.12 -8.34
CA ALA A 2 16.27 2.06 -8.73
C ALA A 2 15.35 2.40 -7.54
N MET A 3 14.16 2.96 -7.82
CA MET A 3 13.11 3.18 -6.82
C MET A 3 12.69 1.86 -6.18
N GLU A 4 12.66 1.79 -4.86
CA GLU A 4 12.24 0.61 -4.11
C GLU A 4 10.82 0.78 -3.57
N ILE A 5 10.09 -0.34 -3.50
CA ILE A 5 8.72 -0.37 -2.96
C ILE A 5 8.76 -1.16 -1.67
N GLU A 6 8.27 -0.55 -0.59
CA GLU A 6 8.20 -1.17 0.72
C GLU A 6 6.76 -1.18 1.22
N VAL A 7 6.28 -2.36 1.58
CA VAL A 7 5.02 -2.48 2.31
C VAL A 7 5.35 -2.41 3.80
N GLY A 8 4.81 -1.37 4.44
CA GLY A 8 5.05 -1.04 5.82
C GLY A 8 3.96 -1.61 6.73
N ARG A 9 3.40 -0.74 7.58
CA ARG A 9 2.41 -1.12 8.60
C ARG A 9 1.19 -1.79 7.96
N ILE A 10 0.97 -3.07 8.27
CA ILE A 10 -0.24 -3.81 7.90
C ILE A 10 -1.09 -4.01 9.16
N THR A 11 -2.37 -3.65 9.09
CA THR A 11 -3.31 -3.76 10.22
C THR A 11 -4.66 -4.25 9.73
N ALA A 12 -5.04 -5.46 10.15
CA ALA A 12 -6.38 -5.99 9.92
C ALA A 12 -7.36 -5.46 10.97
N TYR A 13 -8.59 -5.18 10.55
CA TYR A 13 -9.69 -4.80 11.42
C TYR A 13 -10.98 -5.50 11.02
N ASP A 14 -11.79 -5.84 12.01
CA ASP A 14 -13.10 -6.48 11.88
C ASP A 14 -13.95 -5.99 13.06
N ASN A 15 -14.62 -4.85 12.90
CA ASN A 15 -15.36 -4.19 13.99
C ASN A 15 -16.62 -3.47 13.47
N VAL A 16 -17.29 -2.74 14.36
CA VAL A 16 -18.55 -2.01 14.05
C VAL A 16 -18.42 -0.97 12.93
N ASN A 17 -17.20 -0.52 12.63
CA ASN A 17 -16.90 0.44 11.56
C ASN A 17 -16.57 -0.23 10.22
N GLY A 18 -16.64 -1.57 10.17
CA GLY A 18 -16.38 -2.37 8.97
C GLY A 18 -15.24 -3.37 9.16
N GLN A 19 -14.86 -3.98 8.05
CA GLN A 19 -13.79 -4.97 8.00
C GLN A 19 -12.84 -4.68 6.84
N GLY A 20 -11.54 -4.87 7.06
CA GLY A 20 -10.53 -4.65 6.04
C GLY A 20 -9.11 -4.86 6.54
N ILE A 21 -8.16 -4.61 5.65
CA ILE A 21 -6.74 -4.58 5.93
C ILE A 21 -6.22 -3.22 5.48
N LEU A 22 -5.70 -2.42 6.41
CA LEU A 22 -5.00 -1.19 6.12
C LEU A 22 -3.51 -1.53 5.92
N ALA A 23 -2.93 -1.10 4.82
CA ALA A 23 -1.50 -1.21 4.58
C ALA A 23 -0.91 0.14 4.13
N GLU A 24 0.31 0.42 4.58
CA GLU A 24 1.10 1.55 4.09
C GLU A 24 2.05 1.04 3.01
N VAL A 25 2.09 1.69 1.85
CA VAL A 25 3.04 1.38 0.77
C VAL A 25 3.90 2.60 0.50
N ALA A 26 5.21 2.46 0.70
CA ALA A 26 6.19 3.52 0.47
C ALA A 26 6.99 3.25 -0.82
N PHE A 27 7.05 4.25 -1.69
CA PHE A 27 7.94 4.30 -2.85
C PHE A 27 9.12 5.19 -2.47
N LYS A 28 10.29 4.59 -2.30
CA LYS A 28 11.49 5.25 -1.80
C LYS A 28 12.55 5.34 -2.88
N ASP A 29 13.10 6.54 -3.05
CA ASP A 29 14.35 6.75 -3.77
C ASP A 29 15.45 6.96 -2.72
N TYR A 30 16.27 5.93 -2.50
CA TYR A 30 17.33 5.95 -1.49
C TYR A 30 18.46 6.95 -1.80
N GLU A 31 18.55 7.46 -3.03
CA GLU A 31 19.45 8.55 -3.40
C GLU A 31 18.84 9.93 -3.10
N LYS A 32 17.51 10.00 -2.93
CA LYS A 32 16.74 11.21 -2.63
C LYS A 32 15.87 11.01 -1.39
N THR A 33 16.53 10.99 -0.23
CA THR A 33 15.96 10.71 1.09
C THR A 33 14.75 11.56 1.52
N GLN A 34 14.46 12.67 0.83
CA GLN A 34 13.31 13.54 1.10
C GLN A 34 12.15 13.40 0.10
N GLN A 35 12.23 12.49 -0.89
CA GLN A 35 11.23 12.33 -1.95
C GLN A 35 10.47 11.00 -1.87
N ASN A 36 10.05 10.60 -0.67
CA ASN A 36 9.27 9.38 -0.49
C ASN A 36 7.79 9.64 -0.80
N ILE A 37 7.17 8.76 -1.57
CA ILE A 37 5.73 8.75 -1.76
C ILE A 37 5.14 7.65 -0.88
N ILE A 38 4.23 8.01 0.01
CA ILE A 38 3.55 7.07 0.90
C ILE A 38 2.09 7.01 0.49
N VAL A 39 1.57 5.80 0.31
CA VAL A 39 0.19 5.55 -0.09
C VAL A 39 -0.46 4.61 0.92
N ASP A 40 -1.50 5.10 1.59
CA ASP A 40 -2.37 4.27 2.41
C ASP A 40 -3.37 3.52 1.52
N VAL A 41 -3.35 2.20 1.62
CA VAL A 41 -4.27 1.32 0.89
C VAL A 41 -5.19 0.59 1.85
N LEU A 42 -6.45 0.46 1.43
CA LEU A 42 -7.46 -0.31 2.13
C LEU A 42 -7.82 -1.49 1.26
N LEU A 43 -7.55 -2.69 1.76
CA LEU A 43 -7.91 -3.95 1.12
C LEU A 43 -9.10 -4.59 1.85
N PRO A 44 -9.92 -5.40 1.17
CA PRO A 44 -10.92 -6.25 1.82
C PRO A 44 -10.27 -7.19 2.84
N LEU A 45 -11.00 -7.52 3.91
CA LEU A 45 -10.54 -8.50 4.88
C LEU A 45 -10.52 -9.89 4.24
N ASP A 46 -9.33 -10.48 4.15
CA ASP A 46 -9.12 -11.83 3.64
C ASP A 46 -8.38 -12.65 4.70
N LYS A 47 -9.13 -13.47 5.46
CA LYS A 47 -8.58 -14.28 6.56
C LYS A 47 -7.78 -15.49 6.06
N GLY A 48 -7.86 -15.80 4.77
CA GLY A 48 -7.12 -16.91 4.14
C GLY A 48 -5.85 -16.47 3.43
N ALA A 49 -5.68 -15.18 3.16
CA ALA A 49 -4.51 -14.65 2.49
C ALA A 49 -3.27 -14.74 3.37
N SER A 50 -2.17 -15.17 2.76
CA SER A 50 -0.83 -15.04 3.33
C SER A 50 -0.38 -13.58 3.36
N LEU A 51 0.66 -13.30 4.16
CA LEU A 51 1.28 -11.97 4.21
C LEU A 51 1.76 -11.51 2.83
N VAL A 52 2.40 -12.41 2.07
CA VAL A 52 2.92 -12.11 0.72
C VAL A 52 1.79 -11.70 -0.22
N GLU A 53 0.66 -12.41 -0.19
CA GLU A 53 -0.51 -12.05 -1.01
C GLU A 53 -1.10 -10.68 -0.61
N ILE A 54 -1.07 -10.34 0.68
CA ILE A 54 -1.52 -9.02 1.16
C ILE A 54 -0.56 -7.92 0.68
N GLU A 55 0.75 -8.16 0.75
CA GLU A 55 1.78 -7.22 0.28
C GLU A 55 1.70 -6.96 -1.23
N GLU A 56 1.49 -8.02 -2.02
CA GLU A 56 1.28 -7.92 -3.47
C GLU A 56 0.04 -7.09 -3.80
N LYS A 57 -1.12 -7.45 -3.20
CA LYS A 57 -2.38 -6.71 -3.37
C LYS A 57 -2.24 -5.24 -2.95
N ALA A 58 -1.56 -4.98 -1.84
CA ALA A 58 -1.33 -3.63 -1.34
C ALA A 58 -0.49 -2.80 -2.33
N THR A 59 0.57 -3.41 -2.86
CA THR A 59 1.45 -2.77 -3.84
C THR A 59 0.73 -2.44 -5.15
N GLU A 60 -0.08 -3.37 -5.67
CA GLU A 60 -0.86 -3.15 -6.89
C GLU A 60 -1.89 -2.02 -6.71
N GLU A 61 -2.60 -2.02 -5.58
CA GLU A 61 -3.56 -0.99 -5.22
C GLU A 61 -2.89 0.40 -5.09
N ALA A 62 -1.72 0.45 -4.45
CA ALA A 62 -0.96 1.68 -4.30
C ALA A 62 -0.52 2.26 -5.67
N LYS A 63 -0.04 1.40 -6.57
CA LYS A 63 0.31 1.80 -7.95
C LYS A 63 -0.91 2.32 -8.71
N ARG A 64 -2.08 1.66 -8.56
CA ARG A 64 -3.34 2.09 -9.18
C ARG A 64 -3.73 3.49 -8.70
N LYS A 65 -3.78 3.71 -7.39
CA LYS A 65 -4.09 5.01 -6.80
C LYS A 65 -3.14 6.12 -7.28
N LEU A 66 -1.84 5.84 -7.34
CA LEU A 66 -0.88 6.81 -7.86
C LEU A 66 -1.11 7.14 -9.33
N LYS A 67 -1.39 6.14 -10.16
CA LYS A 67 -1.71 6.34 -11.57
C LYS A 67 -2.97 7.20 -11.73
N GLU A 68 -4.01 6.91 -10.95
CA GLU A 68 -5.26 7.69 -10.96
C GLU A 68 -5.01 9.15 -10.57
N LEU A 69 -4.26 9.38 -9.49
CA LEU A 69 -3.87 10.73 -9.05
C LEU A 69 -3.12 11.49 -10.14
N VAL A 70 -2.10 10.89 -10.76
CA VAL A 70 -1.32 11.54 -11.82
C VAL A 70 -2.15 11.75 -13.10
N SER A 71 -3.06 10.84 -13.44
CA SER A 71 -3.92 10.97 -14.61
C SER A 71 -5.03 12.02 -14.46
N GLY A 72 -5.33 12.44 -13.23
CA GLY A 72 -6.32 13.47 -12.93
C GLY A 72 -5.78 14.90 -12.94
N PHE A 73 -4.47 15.09 -13.12
CA PHE A 73 -3.81 16.39 -13.30
C PHE A 73 -3.68 16.74 -14.79
#